data_AF-A0A3B9CX42-F1
#
_entry.id   AF-A0A3B9CX42-F1
#
_cell.length_a   1.000
_cell.length_b   1.000
_cell.length_c   1.000
_cell.angle_alpha   90.00
_cell.angle_beta   90.00
_cell.angle_gamma   90.00
#
_symmetry.space_group_name_H-M   'P 1'
#
loop_
_entity.id
_entity.type
_entity.pdbx_description
1 polymer ?
#
loop_
_entity_poly.entity_id
_entity_poly.type
_entity_poly.pdbx_seq_one_letter_code
_entity_poly.pdbx_strand_id
1 'polypeptide(L)'
;MFTWNPSAAGTFHIWISWGVHGSGVHTRDAGYVLDLDGDLDTRDDQKEIARADQYYFVGQTEGVSERKPLWSGFASAGTHSLGPDSRIVLRGGDTKTGITADVIVLQAA
;
A
#
# COMPACT_ATOMS: atom_id res chain seq x y z
N MET A 1 0.47 -0.43 11.58
CA MET A 1 -0.40 -1.05 10.56
C MET A 1 -1.56 -0.12 10.31
N PHE A 2 -1.98 0.03 9.06
CA PHE A 2 -3.16 0.81 8.69
C PHE A 2 -4.05 -0.02 7.77
N THR A 3 -5.33 0.32 7.71
CA THR A 3 -6.30 -0.34 6.83
C THR A 3 -7.14 0.70 6.09
N TRP A 4 -7.39 0.45 4.82
CA TRP A 4 -8.47 1.08 4.07
C TRP A 4 -9.61 0.08 3.92
N ASN A 5 -10.83 0.54 4.24
CA ASN A 5 -12.04 -0.28 4.26
C ASN A 5 -13.03 0.34 3.26
N PRO A 6 -12.89 0.06 1.95
CA PRO A 6 -13.63 0.76 0.91
C PRO A 6 -15.13 0.46 0.88
N SER A 7 -15.57 -0.64 1.50
CA SER A 7 -16.96 -1.13 1.46
C SER A 7 -17.55 -1.22 0.05
N ALA A 8 -16.69 -1.54 -0.92
CA ALA A 8 -17.02 -1.64 -2.34
C ALA A 8 -16.92 -3.09 -2.80
N ALA A 9 -17.91 -3.55 -3.56
CA ALA A 9 -17.92 -4.88 -4.16
C ALA A 9 -17.75 -4.78 -5.67
N GLY A 10 -16.89 -5.63 -6.24
CA GLY A 10 -16.60 -5.65 -7.68
C GLY A 10 -15.13 -5.91 -7.99
N THR A 11 -14.79 -5.86 -9.26
CA THR A 11 -13.41 -5.98 -9.72
C THR A 11 -12.83 -4.60 -9.99
N PHE A 12 -11.71 -4.30 -9.34
CA PHE A 12 -11.08 -2.99 -9.40
C PHE A 12 -9.59 -3.12 -9.72
N HIS A 13 -9.10 -2.23 -10.57
CA HIS A 13 -7.68 -1.93 -10.58
C HIS A 13 -7.34 -1.05 -9.39
N ILE A 14 -6.44 -1.51 -8.54
CA ILE A 14 -6.05 -0.83 -7.31
C ILE A 14 -4.78 -0.01 -7.60
N TRP A 15 -4.84 1.29 -7.29
CA TRP A 15 -3.67 2.16 -7.28
C TRP A 15 -3.33 2.57 -5.86
N ILE A 16 -2.03 2.65 -5.56
CA ILE A 16 -1.51 3.03 -4.25
C ILE A 16 -0.58 4.24 -4.39
N SER A 17 -0.62 5.14 -3.41
CA SER A 17 0.33 6.25 -3.25
C SER A 17 0.77 6.33 -1.78
N TRP A 18 2.00 6.77 -1.55
CA TRP A 18 2.58 6.92 -0.22
C TRP A 18 3.34 8.24 -0.09
N GLY A 19 3.66 8.59 1.16
CA GLY A 19 4.50 9.72 1.48
C GLY A 19 5.98 9.37 1.31
N VAL A 20 6.64 10.06 0.39
CA VAL A 20 8.09 10.01 0.15
C VAL A 20 8.80 11.03 1.03
N HIS A 21 9.87 10.60 1.70
CA HIS A 21 10.73 11.51 2.44
C HIS A 21 12.18 11.01 2.57
N GLY A 22 13.13 11.83 2.13
CA GLY A 22 14.57 11.52 2.08
C GLY A 22 15.30 11.45 3.42
N SER A 23 14.62 11.52 4.56
CA SER A 23 15.28 11.36 5.88
C SER A 23 15.75 9.93 6.16
N GLY A 24 15.26 8.94 5.40
CA GLY A 24 15.60 7.54 5.62
C GLY A 24 14.87 6.89 6.80
N VAL A 25 13.88 7.57 7.39
CA VAL A 25 13.11 7.02 8.52
C VAL A 25 11.92 6.15 8.08
N HIS A 26 11.56 6.21 6.80
CA HIS A 26 10.47 5.41 6.23
C HIS A 26 10.97 4.04 5.78
N THR A 27 10.07 3.07 5.84
CA THR A 27 10.35 1.68 5.49
C THR A 27 10.66 1.52 4.01
N ARG A 28 11.54 0.57 3.72
CA ARG A 28 11.96 0.23 2.36
C ARG A 28 11.11 -0.89 1.74
N ASP A 29 10.16 -1.39 2.51
CA ASP A 29 9.53 -2.67 2.29
C ASP A 29 8.08 -2.73 2.79
N ALA A 30 7.34 -1.63 2.64
CA ALA A 30 5.95 -1.56 3.02
C ALA A 30 5.12 -2.53 2.18
N GLY A 31 4.49 -3.51 2.83
CA GLY A 31 3.61 -4.48 2.19
C GLY A 31 2.17 -3.99 2.16
N TYR A 32 1.55 -4.07 0.99
CA TYR A 32 0.12 -3.87 0.79
C TYR A 32 -0.53 -5.23 0.62
N VAL A 33 -1.48 -5.55 1.50
CA VAL A 33 -2.14 -6.86 1.56
C VAL A 33 -3.63 -6.67 1.35
N LEU A 34 -4.21 -7.45 0.43
CA LEU A 34 -5.65 -7.60 0.31
C LEU A 34 -6.10 -8.68 1.29
N ASP A 35 -7.08 -8.35 2.11
CA ASP A 35 -7.77 -9.19 3.08
C ASP A 35 -9.23 -9.28 2.62
N LEU A 36 -9.74 -10.49 2.42
CA LEU A 36 -10.99 -10.68 1.67
C LEU A 36 -12.21 -10.70 2.58
N ASP A 37 -12.08 -11.24 3.80
CA ASP A 37 -13.18 -11.38 4.76
C ASP A 37 -13.26 -10.27 5.82
N GLY A 38 -12.24 -9.43 5.93
CA GLY A 38 -12.18 -8.33 6.89
C GLY A 38 -11.70 -8.74 8.29
N ASP A 39 -11.39 -10.01 8.52
CA ASP A 39 -10.81 -10.53 9.75
C ASP A 39 -9.27 -10.58 9.64
N LEU A 40 -8.59 -9.67 10.34
CA LEU A 40 -7.12 -9.59 10.23
C LEU A 40 -6.39 -10.73 10.94
N ASP A 41 -7.10 -11.56 11.70
CA ASP A 41 -6.55 -12.74 12.38
C ASP A 41 -6.54 -13.99 11.48
N THR A 42 -7.40 -14.03 10.45
CA THR A 42 -7.30 -15.04 9.38
C THR A 42 -6.17 -14.67 8.42
N ARG A 43 -5.48 -15.68 7.89
CA ARG A 43 -4.29 -15.49 7.03
C ARG A 43 -4.41 -16.14 5.66
N ASP A 44 -5.31 -17.10 5.52
CA ASP A 44 -5.46 -17.88 4.29
C ASP A 44 -6.11 -17.08 3.15
N ASP A 45 -6.85 -16.03 3.49
CA ASP A 45 -7.50 -15.11 2.56
C ASP A 45 -6.68 -13.83 2.32
N GLN A 46 -5.57 -13.66 3.04
CA GLN A 46 -4.69 -12.51 2.93
C GLN A 46 -3.65 -12.71 1.83
N LYS A 47 -3.61 -11.77 0.88
CA LYS A 47 -2.69 -11.80 -0.27
C LYS A 47 -1.92 -10.50 -0.39
N GLU A 48 -0.59 -10.56 -0.42
CA GLU A 48 0.22 -9.39 -0.78
C GLU A 48 -0.05 -9.02 -2.25
N ILE A 49 -0.43 -7.76 -2.47
CA ILE A 49 -0.78 -7.22 -3.79
C ILE A 49 0.24 -6.20 -4.30
N ALA A 50 1.05 -5.61 -3.40
CA ALA A 50 2.16 -4.74 -3.77
C ALA A 50 3.16 -4.60 -2.61
N ARG A 51 4.38 -4.20 -2.95
CA ARG A 51 5.42 -3.80 -2.00
C ARG A 51 6.01 -2.45 -2.43
N ALA A 52 6.20 -1.54 -1.48
CA ALA A 52 6.70 -0.19 -1.75
C ALA A 52 7.94 0.14 -0.92
N ASP A 53 8.94 0.69 -1.59
CA ASP A 53 10.02 1.43 -0.94
C ASP A 53 9.55 2.87 -0.72
N GLN A 54 9.17 3.21 0.52
CA GLN A 54 8.61 4.52 0.84
C GLN A 54 9.67 5.63 0.96
N TYR A 55 10.94 5.29 0.74
CA TYR A 55 11.96 6.29 0.48
C TYR A 55 11.88 6.82 -0.95
N TYR A 56 11.34 6.08 -1.91
CA TYR A 56 11.38 6.42 -3.33
C TYR A 56 10.01 6.78 -3.90
N PHE A 57 10.03 7.58 -4.97
CA PHE A 57 8.87 7.78 -5.84
C PHE A 57 8.56 6.49 -6.60
N VAL A 58 7.34 6.40 -7.16
CA VAL A 58 6.97 5.26 -8.01
C VAL A 58 7.96 5.10 -9.16
N GLY A 59 8.49 3.89 -9.33
CA GLY A 59 9.43 3.54 -10.40
C GLY A 59 10.90 3.90 -10.13
N GLN A 60 11.20 4.60 -9.03
CA GLN A 60 12.57 4.90 -8.65
C GLN A 60 13.16 3.78 -7.78
N THR A 61 14.40 3.40 -8.06
CA THR A 61 15.13 2.34 -7.33
C THR A 61 16.50 2.78 -6.81
N GLU A 62 16.96 3.97 -7.20
CA GLU A 62 18.27 4.51 -6.83
C GLU A 62 18.24 6.03 -6.64
N GLY A 63 19.33 6.59 -6.12
CA GLY A 63 19.47 8.01 -5.83
C GLY A 63 18.99 8.41 -4.44
N VAL A 64 18.88 9.72 -4.22
CA VAL A 64 18.53 10.34 -2.93
C VAL A 64 17.23 11.11 -3.10
N SER A 65 16.22 10.75 -2.30
CA SER A 65 14.95 11.47 -2.28
C SER A 65 15.07 12.77 -1.49
N GLU A 66 14.25 13.76 -1.84
CA GLU A 66 14.25 15.04 -1.15
C GLU A 66 13.81 14.90 0.31
N ARG A 67 14.40 15.68 1.22
CA ARG A 67 13.96 15.80 2.62
C ARG A 67 12.74 16.72 2.74
N LYS A 68 11.72 16.43 1.94
CA LYS A 68 10.46 17.15 1.84
C LYS A 68 9.33 16.13 1.67
N PRO A 69 8.21 16.25 2.40
CA PRO A 69 7.10 15.31 2.26
C PRO A 69 6.43 15.52 0.90
N LEU A 70 6.46 14.49 0.07
CA LEU A 70 5.88 14.50 -1.28
C LEU A 70 5.10 13.21 -1.52
N TRP A 71 4.13 13.24 -2.44
CA TRP A 71 3.43 12.04 -2.87
C TRP A 71 4.28 11.27 -3.89
N SER A 72 4.29 9.95 -3.75
CA SER A 72 5.03 9.05 -4.65
C SER A 72 4.55 9.10 -6.10
N GLY A 73 3.32 9.55 -6.34
CA GLY A 73 2.54 9.20 -7.52
C GLY A 73 1.82 7.87 -7.32
N PHE A 74 1.10 7.41 -8.35
CA PHE A 74 0.31 6.18 -8.28
C PHE A 74 1.08 4.97 -8.83
N ALA A 75 1.27 3.95 -8.00
CA ALA A 75 1.73 2.64 -8.42
C ALA A 75 0.53 1.71 -8.59
N SER A 76 0.58 0.85 -9.61
CA SER A 76 -0.39 -0.23 -9.77
C SER A 76 -0.13 -1.32 -8.73
N ALA A 77 -1.16 -1.72 -7.99
CA ALA A 77 -1.18 -2.91 -7.16
C ALA A 77 -1.94 -4.07 -7.83
N GLY A 78 -2.25 -3.94 -9.13
CA GLY A 78 -2.97 -4.93 -9.92
C GLY A 78 -4.50 -4.85 -9.80
N THR A 79 -5.16 -5.75 -10.53
CA THR A 79 -6.62 -5.87 -10.56
C THR A 79 -7.09 -7.00 -9.65
N HIS A 80 -8.01 -6.71 -8.73
CA HIS A 80 -8.51 -7.67 -7.74
C HIS A 80 -10.02 -7.55 -7.57
N SER A 81 -10.65 -8.65 -7.18
CA SER A 81 -12.05 -8.65 -6.75
C SER A 81 -12.13 -8.32 -5.26
N LEU A 82 -13.01 -7.39 -4.92
CA LEU A 82 -13.30 -6.98 -3.54
C LEU A 82 -14.74 -7.38 -3.21
N GLY A 83 -14.94 -7.79 -1.96
CA GLY A 83 -16.24 -7.83 -1.30
C GLY A 83 -16.47 -6.59 -0.43
N PRO A 84 -17.70 -6.40 0.09
CA PRO A 84 -18.03 -5.27 0.94
C PRO A 84 -17.23 -5.24 2.26
N ASP A 85 -16.72 -6.38 2.71
CA ASP A 85 -15.94 -6.50 3.94
C ASP A 85 -14.42 -6.50 3.70
N SER A 86 -14.00 -6.58 2.44
CA SER A 86 -12.58 -6.66 2.09
C SER A 86 -11.83 -5.41 2.54
N ARG A 87 -10.59 -5.61 3.00
CA ARG A 87 -9.69 -4.56 3.48
C ARG A 87 -8.40 -4.56 2.70
N ILE A 88 -7.86 -3.36 2.48
CA ILE A 88 -6.50 -3.20 1.99
C ILE A 88 -5.65 -2.77 3.19
N VAL A 89 -4.67 -3.59 3.54
CA VAL A 89 -3.85 -3.42 4.74
C VAL A 89 -2.46 -2.94 4.35
N LEU A 90 -1.99 -1.87 4.99
CA LEU A 90 -0.59 -1.46 4.96
C LEU A 90 0.15 -2.02 6.17
N ARG A 91 1.17 -2.83 5.91
CA ARG A 91 2.05 -3.40 6.93
C ARG A 91 3.48 -2.92 6.70
N GLY A 92 4.13 -2.50 7.78
CA GLY A 92 5.58 -2.29 7.74
C GLY A 92 6.26 -3.64 7.59
N GLY A 93 7.37 -3.67 6.86
CA GLY A 93 8.18 -4.87 6.77
C GLY A 93 9.09 -5.05 7.98
N ASP A 94 10.11 -5.90 7.82
CA ASP A 94 10.88 -6.44 8.94
C ASP A 94 11.85 -5.41 9.55
N THR A 95 12.12 -4.31 8.84
CA THR A 95 13.05 -3.26 9.28
C THR A 95 12.52 -2.41 10.44
N LYS A 96 11.23 -2.55 10.81
CA LYS A 96 10.57 -1.84 11.93
C LYS A 96 10.70 -0.31 11.88
N THR A 97 10.84 0.23 10.67
CA THR A 97 10.87 1.67 10.36
C THR A 97 9.46 2.23 10.18
N GLY A 98 9.34 3.56 10.16
CA GLY A 98 8.04 4.21 10.01
C GLY A 98 7.37 3.87 8.67
N ILE A 99 6.05 3.71 8.67
CA ILE A 99 5.26 3.59 7.44
C ILE A 99 4.42 4.85 7.25
N THR A 100 4.26 5.27 6.00
CA THR A 100 3.31 6.30 5.59
C THR A 100 2.12 5.64 4.89
N ALA A 101 0.92 5.95 5.37
CA ALA A 101 -0.32 5.63 4.69
C ALA A 101 -0.86 6.92 4.10
N ASP A 102 -1.29 6.89 2.84
CA ASP A 102 -1.88 8.06 2.18
C ASP A 102 -3.16 7.65 1.43
N VAL A 103 -3.10 7.49 0.11
CA VAL A 103 -4.26 7.27 -0.74
C VAL A 103 -4.22 5.90 -1.41
N ILE A 104 -5.38 5.25 -1.44
CA ILE A 104 -5.69 4.18 -2.40
C ILE A 104 -6.75 4.68 -3.38
N VAL A 105 -6.69 4.22 -4.63
CA VAL A 105 -7.74 4.49 -5.63
C VAL A 105 -8.26 3.15 -6.15
N LEU A 106 -9.58 2.99 -6.11
CA LEU A 106 -10.28 1.91 -6.78
C LEU A 106 -10.77 2.42 -8.13
N GLN A 107 -10.18 1.92 -9.21
CA GLN A 107 -10.67 2.15 -10.57
C GLN A 107 -11.48 0.93 -11.01
N ALA A 108 -12.75 1.11 -11.37
CA ALA A 108 -13.55 0.02 -11.92
C ALA A 108 -12.85 -0.56 -13.16
N ALA A 109 -12.70 -1.89 -13.20
CA ALA A 109 -12.06 -2.61 -14.30
C ALA A 109 -12.98 -2.74 -15.53
#